data_AF-A0A497T115-F1
#
_entry.id   AF-A0A497T115-F1
#
_cell.length_a   1.000
_cell.length_b   1.000
_cell.length_c   1.000
_cell.angle_alpha   90.00
_cell.angle_beta   90.00
_cell.angle_gamma   90.00
#
_symmetry.space_group_name_H-M   'P 1'
#
loop_
_entity.id
_entity.type
_entity.pdbx_description
1 polymer ?
#
loop_
_entity_poly.entity_id
_entity_poly.type
_entity_poly.pdbx_seq_one_letter_code
_entity_poly.pdbx_strand_id
1 'polypeptide(L)'
;MTLDTVEKRILYFVPLSFFFVFLFFPLNLGMKILFFSAILFFLILFSLCAYWTQEWYPDRKFLVGFFVSFLHTFLYIFSGFLGFFFAFLNSNFFPFFFDFNKFLLVC
;
A
#
# COMPACT_ATOMS: atom_id res chain seq x y z
N MET A 1 -17.09 14.66 -8.17
CA MET A 1 -16.95 13.24 -7.78
C MET A 1 -15.48 12.87 -7.96
N THR A 2 -14.73 12.75 -6.88
CA THR A 2 -13.25 12.78 -6.82
C THR A 2 -12.62 11.40 -6.61
N LEU A 3 -13.29 10.32 -7.02
CA LEU A 3 -12.83 8.94 -6.80
C LEU A 3 -11.50 8.66 -7.53
N ASP A 4 -11.34 9.19 -8.75
CA ASP A 4 -10.09 9.14 -9.52
C ASP A 4 -8.88 9.74 -8.78
N THR A 5 -9.11 10.66 -7.83
CA THR A 5 -8.01 11.28 -7.09
C THR A 5 -7.42 10.34 -6.03
N VAL A 6 -8.21 9.41 -5.50
CA VAL A 6 -7.75 8.44 -4.49
C VAL A 6 -6.87 7.39 -5.18
N GLU A 7 -7.33 6.83 -6.29
CA GLU A 7 -6.56 5.87 -7.08
C GLU A 7 -5.23 6.45 -7.58
N LYS A 8 -5.25 7.67 -8.14
CA LYS A 8 -4.03 8.35 -8.57
C LYS A 8 -3.06 8.58 -7.41
N ARG A 9 -3.56 8.99 -6.24
CA ARG A 9 -2.70 9.16 -5.06
C ARG A 9 -2.13 7.82 -4.58
N ILE A 10 -2.92 6.75 -4.59
CA ILE A 10 -2.45 5.41 -4.24
C ILE A 10 -1.31 5.01 -5.18
N LEU A 11 -1.52 5.12 -6.49
CA LEU A 11 -0.55 4.73 -7.51
C LEU A 11 0.75 5.55 -7.50
N TYR A 12 0.77 6.75 -6.90
CA TYR A 12 1.98 7.56 -6.77
C TYR A 12 2.65 7.43 -5.40
N PHE A 13 1.89 7.62 -4.32
CA PHE A 13 2.46 7.70 -2.98
C PHE A 13 2.77 6.33 -2.38
N VAL A 14 1.96 5.31 -2.70
CA VAL A 14 2.17 3.97 -2.14
C VAL A 14 3.43 3.32 -2.69
N PRO A 15 3.72 3.30 -4.00
CA PRO A 15 4.99 2.76 -4.49
C PRO A 15 6.19 3.54 -3.95
N LEU A 16 6.11 4.87 -3.87
CA LEU A 16 7.19 5.72 -3.38
C LEU A 16 7.49 5.45 -1.89
N SER A 17 6.46 5.41 -1.05
CA SER A 17 6.63 5.09 0.38
C SER A 17 7.17 3.69 0.59
N PHE A 18 6.62 2.68 -0.09
CA PHE A 18 7.10 1.30 0.04
C PHE A 18 8.49 1.10 -0.57
N PHE A 19 8.85 1.84 -1.62
CA PHE A 19 10.21 1.85 -2.13
C PHE A 19 11.22 2.18 -1.02
N PHE A 20 10.97 3.24 -0.24
CA PHE A 20 11.84 3.58 0.90
C PHE A 20 11.78 2.51 2.01
N VAL A 21 10.59 1.98 2.33
CA VAL A 21 10.47 0.91 3.33
C VAL A 21 11.32 -0.30 2.94
N PHE A 22 11.23 -0.77 1.69
CA PHE A 22 12.01 -1.92 1.22
C PHE A 22 13.49 -1.62 0.99
N LEU A 23 13.88 -0.34 0.87
CA LEU A 23 15.28 0.06 0.77
C LEU A 23 15.98 0.01 2.14
N PHE A 24 15.29 0.36 3.23
CA PHE A 24 15.88 0.43 4.58
C PHE A 24 15.55 -0.76 5.49
N PHE A 25 14.47 -1.48 5.24
CA PHE A 25 14.04 -2.59 6.11
C PHE A 25 14.23 -3.97 5.44
N PRO A 26 14.45 -5.02 6.24
CA PRO A 26 14.50 -6.38 5.71
C PRO A 26 13.15 -6.78 5.11
N LEU A 27 13.20 -7.57 4.03
CA LEU A 27 12.03 -7.98 3.24
C LEU A 27 10.87 -8.52 4.11
N ASN A 28 11.19 -9.37 5.09
CA ASN A 28 10.18 -9.94 6.00
C ASN A 28 9.42 -8.85 6.78
N LEU A 29 10.12 -7.81 7.25
CA LEU A 29 9.51 -6.71 7.99
C LEU A 29 8.74 -5.78 7.03
N GLY A 30 9.31 -5.45 5.87
CA GLY A 30 8.62 -4.65 4.84
C GLY A 30 7.31 -5.27 4.36
N MET A 31 7.29 -6.59 4.11
CA MET A 31 6.06 -7.30 3.73
C MET A 31 5.01 -7.29 4.84
N LYS A 32 5.43 -7.47 6.11
CA LYS A 32 4.50 -7.36 7.26
C LYS A 32 3.89 -5.97 7.36
N ILE A 33 4.68 -4.90 7.17
CA ILE A 33 4.18 -3.52 7.14
C ILE A 33 3.18 -3.34 5.98
N LEU A 34 3.49 -3.85 4.79
CA LEU A 34 2.60 -3.76 3.63
C LEU A 34 1.24 -4.42 3.89
N PHE A 35 1.22 -5.64 4.40
CA PHE A 35 -0.04 -6.33 4.69
C PHE A 35 -0.80 -5.69 5.85
N PHE A 36 -0.10 -5.28 6.92
CA PHE A 36 -0.74 -4.62 8.06
C PHE A 36 -1.39 -3.29 7.66
N SER A 37 -0.67 -2.46 6.91
CA SER A 37 -1.19 -1.20 6.38
C SER A 37 -2.33 -1.41 5.38
N ALA A 38 -2.27 -2.45 4.54
CA ALA A 38 -3.37 -2.80 3.64
C ALA A 38 -4.66 -3.17 4.40
N ILE A 39 -4.56 -3.92 5.50
CA ILE A 39 -5.71 -4.25 6.36
C ILE A 39 -6.31 -2.98 6.98
N LEU A 40 -5.47 -2.11 7.54
CA LEU A 40 -5.92 -0.83 8.10
C LEU A 40 -6.60 0.04 7.03
N PHE A 41 -5.98 0.13 5.85
CA PHE A 41 -6.52 0.86 4.72
C PHE A 41 -7.89 0.32 4.30
N PHE A 42 -8.03 -1.01 4.18
CA PHE A 42 -9.31 -1.65 3.89
C PHE A 42 -10.38 -1.31 4.92
N LEU A 43 -10.08 -1.41 6.22
CA LEU A 43 -11.04 -1.13 7.29
C LEU A 43 -11.52 0.33 7.28
N ILE A 44 -10.60 1.27 7.08
CA ILE A 44 -10.91 2.70 7.01
C ILE A 44 -11.80 2.99 5.80
N LEU A 45 -11.41 2.49 4.62
CA LEU A 45 -12.15 2.73 3.38
C LEU A 45 -13.52 2.06 3.41
N PHE A 46 -13.61 0.85 3.98
CA PHE A 46 -14.86 0.14 4.16
C PHE A 46 -15.82 0.90 5.07
N SER A 47 -15.35 1.42 6.20
CA SER A 47 -16.16 2.21 7.11
C SER A 47 -16.66 3.50 6.44
N LEU A 48 -15.78 4.24 5.76
CA LEU A 48 -16.12 5.45 5.02
C LEU A 48 -17.14 5.19 3.91
N CYS A 49 -16.90 4.16 3.08
CA CYS A 49 -17.80 3.81 2.00
C CYS A 49 -19.15 3.29 2.50
N ALA A 50 -19.19 2.47 3.56
CA ALA A 50 -20.43 1.98 4.15
C ALA A 50 -21.25 3.12 4.76
N TYR A 51 -20.60 4.10 5.41
CA TYR A 51 -21.25 5.28 5.93
C TYR A 51 -21.84 6.13 4.80
N TRP A 52 -21.06 6.39 3.75
CA TRP A 52 -21.52 7.21 2.64
C TRP A 52 -22.63 6.56 1.81
N THR A 53 -22.55 5.25 1.58
CA THR A 53 -23.56 4.50 0.82
C THR A 53 -24.86 4.31 1.59
N GLN A 54 -24.89 4.52 2.91
CA GLN A 54 -26.12 4.46 3.70
C GLN A 54 -27.14 5.53 3.27
N GLU A 55 -26.68 6.71 2.83
CA GLU A 55 -27.56 7.80 2.36
C GLU A 55 -28.21 7.48 1.01
N TRP A 56 -27.51 6.76 0.14
CA TRP A 56 -27.92 6.52 -1.25
C TRP A 56 -28.57 5.16 -1.47
N TYR A 57 -28.08 4.11 -0.79
CA TYR A 57 -28.50 2.71 -0.97
C TYR A 57 -28.44 1.92 0.36
N PRO A 58 -29.39 2.14 1.28
CA PRO A 58 -29.35 1.57 2.64
C PRO A 58 -29.30 0.04 2.67
N ASP A 59 -29.97 -0.63 1.72
CA ASP A 59 -30.06 -2.09 1.68
C ASP A 59 -28.78 -2.77 1.14
N ARG A 60 -27.93 -2.02 0.42
CA ARG A 60 -26.73 -2.56 -0.26
C ARG A 60 -25.43 -1.95 0.22
N LYS A 61 -25.48 -1.10 1.26
CA LYS A 61 -24.32 -0.33 1.77
C LYS A 61 -23.08 -1.18 2.04
N PHE A 62 -23.26 -2.35 2.66
CA PHE A 62 -22.15 -3.24 2.97
C PHE A 62 -21.55 -3.90 1.73
N LEU A 63 -22.39 -4.29 0.76
CA LEU A 63 -21.93 -4.96 -0.45
C LEU A 63 -21.16 -3.98 -1.35
N VAL A 64 -21.68 -2.76 -1.53
CA VAL A 64 -20.98 -1.70 -2.28
C VAL A 64 -19.69 -1.30 -1.58
N GLY A 65 -19.74 -1.04 -0.26
CA GLY A 65 -18.56 -0.70 0.52
C GLY A 65 -17.48 -1.77 0.45
N PHE A 66 -17.86 -3.06 0.50
CA PHE A 66 -16.94 -4.18 0.37
C PHE A 66 -16.26 -4.19 -1.00
N PHE A 67 -17.02 -4.15 -2.10
CA PHE A 67 -16.45 -4.20 -3.45
C PHE A 67 -15.51 -3.03 -3.74
N VAL A 68 -15.90 -1.81 -3.36
CA VAL A 68 -15.07 -0.61 -3.56
C VAL A 68 -13.77 -0.72 -2.76
N SER A 69 -13.88 -1.08 -1.48
CA SER A 69 -12.71 -1.20 -0.59
C SER A 69 -11.79 -2.34 -1.00
N PHE A 70 -12.35 -3.45 -1.46
CA PHE A 70 -11.59 -4.58 -1.99
C PHE A 70 -10.77 -4.17 -3.22
N LEU A 71 -11.39 -3.49 -4.18
CA LEU A 71 -10.71 -3.01 -5.39
C LEU A 71 -9.58 -2.03 -5.05
N HIS A 72 -9.83 -1.08 -4.15
CA HIS A 72 -8.81 -0.10 -3.74
C HIS A 72 -7.67 -0.74 -2.95
N THR A 73 -7.97 -1.74 -2.11
CA THR A 73 -6.95 -2.47 -1.35
C THR A 73 -6.10 -3.34 -2.28
N PHE A 74 -6.70 -3.93 -3.31
CA PHE A 74 -5.96 -4.62 -4.36
C PHE A 74 -4.99 -3.68 -5.08
N LEU A 75 -5.44 -2.49 -5.49
CA LEU A 75 -4.58 -1.46 -6.08
C LEU A 75 -3.48 -1.00 -5.12
N TYR A 76 -3.77 -0.89 -3.82
CA TYR A 76 -2.79 -0.55 -2.79
C TYR A 76 -1.69 -1.61 -2.69
N ILE A 77 -2.06 -2.88 -2.60
CA ILE A 77 -1.10 -3.99 -2.52
C ILE A 77 -0.25 -4.05 -3.81
N PHE A 78 -0.89 -3.93 -4.97
CA PHE A 78 -0.20 -3.89 -6.25
C PHE A 78 0.82 -2.74 -6.32
N SER A 79 0.41 -1.56 -5.87
CA SER A 79 1.28 -0.37 -5.80
C SER A 79 2.45 -0.55 -4.83
N GLY A 80 2.21 -1.15 -3.66
CA GLY A 80 3.27 -1.46 -2.70
C GLY A 80 4.25 -2.49 -3.25
N PHE A 81 3.76 -3.47 -4.01
CA PHE A 81 4.59 -4.45 -4.70
C PHE A 81 5.42 -3.83 -5.83
N LEU A 82 4.90 -2.83 -6.55
CA LEU A 82 5.71 -2.03 -7.48
C LEU A 82 6.86 -1.32 -6.76
N GLY A 83 6.61 -0.74 -5.59
CA GLY A 83 7.67 -0.13 -4.75
C GLY A 83 8.76 -1.13 -4.38
N PHE A 84 8.37 -2.35 -3.98
CA PHE A 84 9.31 -3.46 -3.76
C PHE A 84 10.10 -3.81 -5.03
N PHE A 85 9.44 -3.95 -6.17
CA PHE A 85 10.08 -4.29 -7.43
C PHE A 85 11.12 -3.25 -7.84
N PHE A 86 10.83 -1.95 -7.69
CA PHE A 86 11.79 -0.89 -7.93
C PHE A 86 12.97 -0.92 -6.95
N ALA A 87 12.73 -1.19 -5.67
CA ALA A 87 13.79 -1.33 -4.68
C ALA A 87 14.71 -2.53 -5.02
N PHE A 88 14.12 -3.64 -5.48
CA PHE A 88 14.84 -4.82 -5.94
C PHE A 88 15.65 -4.57 -7.22
N LEU A 89 15.12 -3.82 -8.19
CA LEU A 89 15.93 -3.43 -9.35
C LEU A 89 17.10 -2.55 -8.91
N ASN A 90 16.85 -1.55 -8.05
CA ASN A 90 17.90 -0.64 -7.57
C ASN A 90 19.02 -1.39 -6.84
N SER A 91 18.69 -2.41 -6.03
CA SER A 91 19.69 -3.22 -5.33
C SER A 91 20.62 -4.00 -6.25
N ASN A 92 20.10 -4.46 -7.39
CA ASN A 92 20.87 -5.24 -8.35
C ASN A 92 21.72 -4.36 -9.28
N PHE A 93 21.28 -3.12 -9.57
CA PHE A 93 22.01 -2.20 -10.45
C PHE A 93 22.97 -1.27 -9.70
N PHE A 94 22.69 -0.92 -8.44
CA PHE A 94 23.49 -0.02 -7.62
C PHE A 94 23.79 -0.65 -6.24
N PRO A 95 24.81 -1.54 -6.16
CA PRO A 95 25.17 -2.19 -4.90
C PRO A 95 25.68 -1.22 -3.82
N PHE A 96 26.00 0.03 -4.17
CA PHE A 96 26.57 1.05 -3.27
C PHE A 96 25.66 1.41 -2.09
N PHE A 97 24.34 1.26 -2.21
CA PHE A 97 23.40 1.52 -1.11
C PHE A 97 23.31 0.37 -0.07
N PHE A 98 23.82 -0.83 -0.38
CA PHE A 98 23.69 -2.01 0.48
C PHE A 98 24.76 -2.13 1.56
N ASP A 99 25.90 -1.44 1.45
CA ASP A 99 26.93 -1.45 2.49
C ASP A 99 26.44 -0.78 3.80
N PHE A 100 25.51 0.17 3.72
CA PHE A 100 24.91 0.79 4.90
C PHE A 100 24.04 -0.18 5.73
N ASN A 101 23.29 -1.08 5.08
CA ASN A 101 22.47 -2.07 5.78
C ASN A 101 23.30 -3.18 6.41
N LYS A 102 24.43 -3.56 5.81
CA LYS A 102 25.41 -4.45 6.46
C LYS A 102 26.04 -3.79 7.69
N PHE A 103 26.29 -2.49 7.64
CA PHE A 103 26.84 -1.75 8.78
C PHE A 103 25.86 -1.65 9.96
N LEU A 104 24.57 -1.46 9.69
CA LEU A 104 23.52 -1.33 10.72
C LEU A 104 23.11 -2.65 11.40
N LEU A 105 23.37 -3.79 10.78
CA LEU A 105 23.12 -5.12 11.36
C LEU A 105 24.31 -5.67 12.17
N VAL A 106 25.46 -5.00 12.11
CA VAL A 106 26.71 -5.40 12.78
C VAL A 106 27.05 -4.50 13.98
N CYS A 107 26.45 -3.31 14.09
CA CYS A 107 26.47 -2.48 15.30
C CYS A 107 25.24 -2.76 16.18
#